data_AF-A0A7S2FZT6-F1
#
_entry.id   AF-A0A7S2FZT6-F1
#
_cell.length_a   1.000
_cell.length_b   1.000
_cell.length_c   1.000
_cell.angle_alpha   90.00
_cell.angle_beta   90.00
_cell.angle_gamma   90.00
#
_symmetry.space_group_name_H-M   'P 1'
#
loop_
_entity.id
_entity.type
_entity.pdbx_description
1 polymer ?
#
loop_
_entity_poly.entity_id
_entity_poly.type
_entity_poly.pdbx_seq_one_letter_code
_entity_poly.pdbx_strand_id
1 'polypeptide(L)'
;AGPAPPSHYGLLNNFTDFLSFGYSIQVLPHGPVHVNIGGTFGCEDDYDRLSHMFQRSQLAELKVLSFATVKNMYRLGLRICPDFCSTDTDPSECKCGCPDLSSYTANVTVLKETLLNTKVIPSPQLIDAITAITERDEDGVEKANLIADVLCNANVYVGDQLESGSPADISFWPIHPTIERLWMWKKLRHGFTDEKWVDSTTNSIFGDSCTGHAEEDMIAYPFKLWDEPTRATLYSNAELYTIADPSTSRLPYVYDTFKWDHCEENGYDFRSMPEHRTKEHTPSPQDQYS
;
A
#
# COMPACT_ATOMS: atom_id res chain seq x y z
N ALA A 1 -4.51 16.33 -1.83
CA ALA A 1 -4.88 15.67 -3.09
C ALA A 1 -5.55 14.36 -2.74
N GLY A 2 -6.85 14.20 -3.02
CA GLY A 2 -7.54 12.92 -2.83
C GLY A 2 -7.06 11.87 -3.84
N PRO A 3 -7.48 10.61 -3.72
CA PRO A 3 -7.16 9.60 -4.72
C PRO A 3 -7.60 10.07 -6.10
N ALA A 4 -6.80 9.74 -7.13
CA ALA A 4 -7.07 10.21 -8.47
C ALA A 4 -8.40 9.61 -9.01
N PRO A 5 -9.31 10.41 -9.58
CA PRO A 5 -10.55 9.93 -10.21
C PRO A 5 -10.42 8.68 -11.11
N PRO A 6 -9.35 8.53 -11.92
CA PRO A 6 -9.14 7.33 -12.73
C PRO A 6 -8.98 6.04 -11.90
N SER A 7 -8.34 6.11 -10.72
CA SER A 7 -8.08 4.93 -9.90
C SER A 7 -9.34 4.45 -9.19
N HIS A 8 -10.17 5.36 -8.67
CA HIS A 8 -11.50 5.04 -8.16
C HIS A 8 -12.39 4.41 -9.23
N TYR A 9 -12.46 5.04 -10.41
CA TYR A 9 -13.30 4.57 -11.50
C TYR A 9 -12.84 3.21 -12.01
N GLY A 10 -11.53 3.05 -12.23
CA GLY A 10 -10.92 1.80 -12.67
C GLY A 10 -11.09 0.67 -11.65
N LEU A 11 -10.95 0.96 -10.36
CA LEU A 11 -11.17 -0.02 -9.29
C LEU A 11 -12.59 -0.60 -9.36
N LEU A 12 -13.59 0.27 -9.47
CA LEU A 12 -15.00 -0.12 -9.44
C LEU A 12 -15.43 -0.89 -10.69
N ASN A 13 -14.87 -0.54 -11.85
CA ASN A 13 -15.23 -1.12 -13.15
C ASN A 13 -14.42 -2.38 -13.51
N ASN A 14 -13.13 -2.43 -13.22
CA ASN A 14 -12.23 -3.46 -13.75
C ASN A 14 -12.08 -4.68 -12.84
N PHE A 15 -12.39 -4.55 -11.55
CA PHE A 15 -12.24 -5.62 -10.56
C PHE A 15 -13.61 -6.08 -10.11
N THR A 16 -14.02 -7.26 -10.59
CA THR A 16 -15.38 -7.77 -10.44
C THR A 16 -15.53 -8.81 -9.34
N ASP A 17 -14.46 -9.53 -8.99
CA ASP A 17 -14.42 -10.46 -7.85
C ASP A 17 -13.87 -9.77 -6.58
N PHE A 18 -14.25 -10.30 -5.41
CA PHE A 18 -13.89 -9.74 -4.12
C PHE A 18 -12.38 -9.73 -3.87
N LEU A 19 -11.67 -10.80 -4.26
CA LEU A 19 -10.23 -10.92 -4.02
C LEU A 19 -9.44 -9.87 -4.79
N SER A 20 -9.68 -9.77 -6.10
CA SER A 20 -8.97 -8.82 -6.95
C SER A 20 -9.31 -7.38 -6.58
N PHE A 21 -10.56 -7.11 -6.18
CA PHE A 21 -10.97 -5.81 -5.63
C PHE A 21 -10.27 -5.49 -4.32
N GLY A 22 -10.28 -6.43 -3.36
CA GLY A 22 -9.69 -6.28 -2.03
C GLY A 22 -8.18 -6.07 -2.07
N TYR A 23 -7.48 -6.70 -3.01
CA TYR A 23 -6.06 -6.40 -3.27
C TYR A 23 -5.89 -5.02 -3.91
N SER A 24 -6.66 -4.73 -4.95
CA SER A 24 -6.48 -3.53 -5.77
C SER A 24 -6.84 -2.24 -5.04
N ILE A 25 -7.81 -2.29 -4.12
CA ILE A 25 -8.21 -1.12 -3.33
C ILE A 25 -7.10 -0.64 -2.40
N GLN A 26 -6.24 -1.55 -1.92
CA GLN A 26 -5.09 -1.22 -1.06
C GLN A 26 -3.97 -0.49 -1.82
N VAL A 27 -3.85 -0.74 -3.12
CA VAL A 27 -2.73 -0.24 -3.94
C VAL A 27 -3.13 0.93 -4.86
N LEU A 28 -4.34 0.95 -5.42
CA LEU A 28 -4.73 1.91 -6.46
C LEU A 28 -5.20 3.25 -5.87
N PRO A 29 -6.31 3.33 -5.11
CA PRO A 29 -6.74 4.58 -4.50
C PRO A 29 -6.15 4.83 -3.11
N HIS A 30 -5.76 3.79 -2.38
CA HIS A 30 -5.30 3.89 -0.99
C HIS A 30 -3.81 4.25 -0.91
N GLY A 31 -2.92 3.42 -1.46
CA GLY A 31 -1.46 3.60 -1.38
C GLY A 31 -0.95 5.00 -1.74
N PRO A 32 -1.37 5.60 -2.88
CA PRO A 32 -0.92 6.93 -3.26
C PRO A 32 -1.27 8.03 -2.26
N VAL A 33 -2.35 7.89 -1.49
CA VAL A 33 -2.72 8.87 -0.46
C VAL A 33 -1.74 8.83 0.70
N HIS A 34 -1.39 7.63 1.17
CA HIS A 34 -0.36 7.43 2.19
C HIS A 34 0.97 8.04 1.76
N VAL A 35 1.37 7.84 0.51
CA VAL A 35 2.59 8.44 -0.06
C VAL A 35 2.49 9.96 -0.16
N ASN A 36 1.36 10.49 -0.61
CA ASN A 36 1.18 11.93 -0.80
C ASN A 36 1.10 12.72 0.50
N ILE A 37 0.54 12.14 1.57
CA ILE A 37 0.40 12.81 2.86
C ILE A 37 1.59 12.51 3.77
N GLY A 38 2.00 11.24 3.87
CA GLY A 38 3.14 10.84 4.66
C GLY A 38 4.45 11.37 4.09
N GLY A 39 4.57 11.35 2.76
CA GLY A 39 5.72 11.88 2.04
C GLY A 39 7.04 11.18 2.35
N THR A 40 8.04 11.51 1.54
CA THR A 40 9.45 11.24 1.81
C THR A 40 10.20 12.57 1.76
N PHE A 41 11.01 12.86 2.78
CA PHE A 41 11.69 14.15 2.92
C PHE A 41 13.12 13.99 3.44
N GLY A 42 13.91 15.06 3.30
CA GLY A 42 15.32 15.14 3.73
C GLY A 42 16.32 14.36 2.87
N CYS A 43 15.86 13.68 1.83
CA CYS A 43 16.69 12.86 0.95
C CYS A 43 17.13 13.59 -0.32
N GLU A 44 16.73 14.86 -0.51
CA GLU A 44 16.92 15.58 -1.77
C GLU A 44 18.39 15.67 -2.16
N ASP A 45 19.25 16.18 -1.27
CA ASP A 45 20.68 16.35 -1.52
C ASP A 45 21.38 15.01 -1.85
N ASP A 46 21.03 13.95 -1.12
CA ASP A 46 21.62 12.63 -1.31
C ASP A 46 21.21 12.01 -2.66
N TYR A 47 19.92 12.08 -3.01
CA TYR A 47 19.43 11.52 -4.28
C TYR A 47 19.81 12.40 -5.48
N ASP A 48 19.98 13.71 -5.33
CA ASP A 48 20.38 14.60 -6.43
C ASP A 48 21.82 14.38 -6.88
N ARG A 49 22.65 13.70 -6.07
CA ARG A 49 23.94 13.14 -6.51
C ARG A 49 23.76 12.19 -7.70
N LEU A 50 22.60 11.55 -7.84
CA LEU A 50 22.27 10.63 -8.94
C LEU A 50 21.67 11.33 -10.18
N SER A 51 21.46 12.64 -10.14
CA SER A 51 20.75 13.39 -11.20
C SER A 51 21.40 13.34 -12.58
N HIS A 52 22.71 13.13 -12.64
CA HIS A 52 23.46 12.99 -13.89
C HIS A 52 23.32 11.58 -14.51
N MET A 53 22.80 10.60 -13.76
CA MET A 53 22.67 9.20 -14.18
C MET A 53 21.24 8.84 -14.60
N PHE A 54 20.24 9.50 -14.02
CA PHE A 54 18.83 9.17 -14.21
C PHE A 54 18.09 10.27 -14.95
N GLN A 55 17.07 9.89 -15.72
CA GLN A 55 16.07 10.84 -16.21
C GLN A 55 15.33 11.46 -15.01
N ARG A 56 14.83 12.69 -15.18
CA ARG A 56 14.09 13.40 -14.12
C ARG A 56 12.92 12.60 -13.55
N SER A 57 12.19 11.88 -14.39
CA SER A 57 11.08 11.01 -13.96
C SER A 57 11.55 9.81 -13.14
N GLN A 58 12.64 9.15 -13.57
CA GLN A 58 13.24 8.02 -12.84
C GLN A 58 13.78 8.46 -11.49
N LEU A 59 14.46 9.62 -11.43
CA LEU A 59 14.96 10.15 -10.17
C LEU A 59 13.81 10.52 -9.22
N ALA A 60 12.75 11.14 -9.75
CA ALA A 60 11.56 11.46 -8.95
C ALA A 60 10.89 10.20 -8.42
N GLU A 61 10.74 9.16 -9.23
CA GLU A 61 10.21 7.86 -8.81
C GLU A 61 11.09 7.23 -7.72
N LEU A 62 12.41 7.24 -7.90
CA LEU A 62 13.36 6.69 -6.94
C LEU A 62 13.31 7.46 -5.60
N LYS A 63 13.17 8.80 -5.62
CA LYS A 63 12.95 9.62 -4.42
C LYS A 63 11.64 9.30 -3.72
N VAL A 64 10.56 9.07 -4.48
CA VAL A 64 9.25 8.68 -3.93
C VAL A 64 9.31 7.27 -3.34
N LEU A 65 10.00 6.33 -3.98
CA LEU A 65 10.14 4.95 -3.50
C LEU A 65 11.17 4.78 -2.40
N SER A 66 11.88 5.83 -1.99
CA SER A 66 12.95 5.74 -1.00
C SER A 66 12.46 5.12 0.31
N PHE A 67 11.23 5.41 0.76
CA PHE A 67 10.66 4.80 1.97
C PHE A 67 10.53 3.28 1.85
N ALA A 68 10.04 2.80 0.71
CA ALA A 68 9.85 1.39 0.47
C ALA A 68 11.20 0.69 0.38
N THR A 69 12.19 1.34 -0.24
CA THR A 69 13.57 0.85 -0.30
C THR A 69 14.22 0.77 1.09
N VAL A 70 14.13 1.81 1.91
CA VAL A 70 14.62 1.79 3.31
C VAL A 70 14.00 0.62 4.08
N LYS A 71 12.66 0.48 4.01
CA LYS A 71 11.91 -0.58 4.68
C LYS A 71 12.33 -1.97 4.22
N ASN A 72 12.46 -2.17 2.92
CA ASN A 72 12.85 -3.45 2.35
C ASN A 72 14.27 -3.84 2.73
N MET A 73 15.22 -2.89 2.70
CA MET A 73 16.58 -3.14 3.15
C MET A 73 16.64 -3.53 4.63
N TYR A 74 15.85 -2.87 5.48
CA TYR A 74 15.74 -3.25 6.90
C TYR A 74 15.20 -4.67 7.06
N ARG A 75 14.09 -5.02 6.39
CA ARG A 75 13.48 -6.36 6.43
C ARG A 75 14.41 -7.47 5.91
N LEU A 76 15.28 -7.15 4.96
CA LEU A 76 16.27 -8.06 4.41
C LEU A 76 17.57 -8.13 5.25
N GLY A 77 17.66 -7.37 6.35
CA GLY A 77 18.88 -7.30 7.17
C GLY A 77 20.05 -6.56 6.51
N LEU A 78 19.80 -5.86 5.40
CA LEU A 78 20.80 -5.09 4.66
C LEU A 78 21.03 -3.70 5.27
N ARG A 79 20.07 -3.22 6.06
CA ARG A 79 20.13 -1.93 6.75
C ARG A 79 19.85 -2.12 8.24
N ILE A 80 20.71 -1.55 9.08
CA ILE A 80 20.58 -1.55 10.53
C ILE A 80 20.27 -0.13 10.99
N CYS A 81 19.29 0.00 11.87
CA CYS A 81 18.94 1.24 12.55
C CYS A 81 19.31 1.14 14.03
N PRO A 82 19.66 2.25 14.69
CA PRO A 82 19.80 2.29 16.15
C PRO A 82 18.51 1.84 16.84
N ASP A 83 18.63 1.10 17.94
CA ASP A 83 17.49 0.63 18.73
C ASP A 83 16.75 1.77 19.42
N PHE A 84 17.43 2.89 19.65
CA PHE A 84 16.89 4.08 20.30
C PHE A 84 17.50 5.34 19.67
N CYS A 85 16.64 6.34 19.50
CA CYS A 85 17.02 7.70 19.15
C CYS A 85 16.12 8.67 19.94
N SER A 86 16.72 9.73 20.47
CA SER A 86 15.99 10.83 21.12
C SER A 86 16.33 12.17 20.47
N THR A 87 15.54 13.19 20.78
CA THR A 87 15.69 14.54 20.24
C THR A 87 16.98 15.25 20.65
N ASP A 88 17.66 14.76 21.68
CA ASP A 88 18.97 15.21 22.16
C ASP A 88 20.14 14.32 21.71
N THR A 89 19.88 13.22 20.99
CA THR A 89 20.91 12.38 20.39
C THR A 89 21.47 13.07 19.14
N ASP A 90 22.79 12.97 18.90
CA ASP A 90 23.40 13.53 17.69
C ASP A 90 22.75 12.89 16.44
N PRO A 91 22.35 13.67 15.42
CA PRO A 91 21.71 13.12 14.22
C PRO A 91 22.50 12.02 13.51
N SER A 92 23.83 12.02 13.62
CA SER A 92 24.69 10.97 13.06
C SER A 92 24.57 9.64 13.78
N GLU A 93 24.24 9.64 15.07
CA GLU A 93 24.02 8.44 15.89
C GLU A 93 22.61 7.86 15.70
N CYS A 94 21.68 8.65 15.17
CA CYS A 94 20.30 8.26 14.89
C CYS A 94 20.06 7.78 13.45
N LYS A 95 21.13 7.49 12.70
CA LYS A 95 21.04 7.20 11.28
C LYS A 95 21.11 5.69 11.00
N CYS A 96 20.15 5.19 10.23
CA CYS A 96 20.21 3.83 9.70
C CYS A 96 21.24 3.73 8.58
N GLY A 97 22.01 2.64 8.53
CA GLY A 97 23.05 2.42 7.52
C GLY A 97 23.23 0.95 7.14
N CYS A 98 24.06 0.68 6.13
CA CYS A 98 24.42 -0.68 5.71
C CYS A 98 25.75 -1.08 6.34
N PRO A 99 25.80 -2.04 7.29
CA PRO A 99 27.03 -2.42 7.96
C PRO A 99 28.08 -3.01 7.00
N ASP A 100 27.63 -3.73 5.97
CA ASP A 100 28.49 -4.48 5.04
C ASP A 100 28.64 -3.82 3.66
N LEU A 101 28.38 -2.51 3.55
CA LEU A 101 28.43 -1.80 2.26
C LEU A 101 29.73 -2.05 1.49
N SER A 102 30.88 -2.01 2.19
CA SER A 102 32.20 -2.24 1.59
C SER A 102 32.33 -3.64 0.97
N SER A 103 31.66 -4.65 1.55
CA SER A 103 31.63 -6.02 1.03
C SER A 103 30.86 -6.09 -0.29
N TYR A 104 29.74 -5.38 -0.40
CA TYR A 104 28.93 -5.35 -1.61
C TYR A 104 29.61 -4.58 -2.73
N THR A 105 30.22 -3.44 -2.43
CA THR A 105 30.88 -2.57 -3.43
C THR A 105 32.17 -3.16 -4.01
N ALA A 106 32.71 -4.21 -3.41
CA ALA A 106 33.90 -4.91 -3.92
C ALA A 106 33.61 -5.75 -5.17
N ASN A 107 32.34 -6.12 -5.42
CA ASN A 107 31.94 -6.93 -6.55
C ASN A 107 30.57 -6.47 -7.08
N VAL A 108 30.55 -5.92 -8.29
CA VAL A 108 29.32 -5.38 -8.91
C VAL A 108 28.21 -6.43 -9.07
N THR A 109 28.55 -7.71 -9.27
CA THR A 109 27.57 -8.79 -9.35
C THR A 109 26.89 -9.00 -8.00
N VAL A 110 27.69 -9.05 -6.92
CA VAL A 110 27.17 -9.16 -5.55
C VAL A 110 26.31 -7.95 -5.21
N LEU A 111 26.75 -6.76 -5.58
CA LEU A 111 26.00 -5.52 -5.37
C LEU A 111 24.63 -5.57 -6.05
N LYS A 112 24.56 -6.04 -7.30
CA LYS A 112 23.30 -6.20 -8.04
C LYS A 112 22.37 -7.20 -7.39
N GLU A 113 22.89 -8.37 -7.06
CA GLU A 113 22.10 -9.44 -6.43
C GLU A 113 21.62 -9.06 -5.03
N THR A 114 22.35 -8.20 -4.32
CA THR A 114 22.06 -7.83 -2.92
C THR A 114 21.22 -6.56 -2.80
N LEU A 115 21.68 -5.45 -3.39
CA LEU A 115 21.09 -4.11 -3.20
C LEU A 115 20.32 -3.60 -4.42
N LEU A 116 20.72 -3.94 -5.64
CA LEU A 116 20.15 -3.38 -6.87
C LEU A 116 19.20 -4.37 -7.56
N ASN A 117 18.22 -4.86 -6.80
CA ASN A 117 17.21 -5.81 -7.27
C ASN A 117 15.79 -5.40 -6.85
N THR A 118 14.78 -6.07 -7.40
CA THR A 118 13.36 -5.75 -7.18
C THR A 118 12.86 -6.01 -5.76
N LYS A 119 13.56 -6.79 -4.95
CA LYS A 119 13.23 -6.95 -3.53
C LYS A 119 13.61 -5.71 -2.72
N VAL A 120 14.64 -4.97 -3.15
CA VAL A 120 15.10 -3.74 -2.50
C VAL A 120 14.42 -2.52 -3.12
N ILE A 121 14.44 -2.38 -4.44
CA ILE A 121 13.80 -1.28 -5.17
C ILE A 121 12.56 -1.82 -5.86
N PRO A 122 11.34 -1.55 -5.35
CA PRO A 122 10.11 -2.18 -5.84
C PRO A 122 9.59 -1.52 -7.14
N SER A 123 10.46 -1.32 -8.12
CA SER A 123 10.14 -0.80 -9.45
C SER A 123 10.99 -1.53 -10.50
N PRO A 124 10.39 -2.44 -11.29
CA PRO A 124 11.09 -3.10 -12.39
C PRO A 124 11.70 -2.11 -13.37
N GLN A 125 11.02 -0.99 -13.64
CA GLN A 125 11.50 0.05 -14.54
C GLN A 125 12.77 0.73 -14.03
N LEU A 126 12.87 0.99 -12.72
CA LEU A 126 14.09 1.51 -12.11
C LEU A 126 15.22 0.47 -12.13
N ILE A 127 14.91 -0.81 -11.89
CA ILE A 127 15.92 -1.88 -11.98
C ILE A 127 16.46 -2.03 -13.40
N ASP A 128 15.60 -1.95 -14.42
CA ASP A 128 16.04 -1.97 -15.82
C ASP A 128 16.94 -0.77 -16.14
N ALA A 129 16.59 0.41 -15.64
CA ALA A 129 17.41 1.62 -15.79
C ALA A 129 18.77 1.48 -15.10
N ILE A 130 18.80 0.99 -13.86
CA ILE A 130 20.04 0.73 -13.12
C ILE A 130 20.89 -0.32 -13.84
N THR A 131 20.27 -1.38 -14.35
CA THR A 131 20.98 -2.42 -15.11
C THR A 131 21.62 -1.83 -16.37
N ALA A 132 20.89 -1.00 -17.12
CA ALA A 132 21.44 -0.32 -18.28
C ALA A 132 22.62 0.59 -17.93
N ILE A 133 22.50 1.40 -16.87
CA ILE A 133 23.56 2.29 -16.39
C ILE A 133 24.81 1.50 -15.98
N THR A 134 24.63 0.41 -15.23
CA THR A 134 25.75 -0.33 -14.64
C THR A 134 26.45 -1.28 -15.62
N GLU A 135 25.82 -1.64 -16.75
CA GLU A 135 26.38 -2.57 -17.75
C GLU A 135 26.90 -1.89 -19.01
N ARG A 136 26.33 -0.74 -19.39
CA ARG A 136 26.60 -0.10 -20.68
C ARG A 136 27.57 1.06 -20.59
N ASP A 137 27.67 1.69 -19.43
CA ASP A 137 28.52 2.86 -19.24
C ASP A 137 29.94 2.43 -18.86
N GLU A 138 30.96 3.15 -19.37
CA GLU A 138 32.38 2.87 -19.11
C GLU A 138 32.73 2.94 -17.61
N ASP A 139 31.99 3.75 -16.84
CA ASP A 139 32.08 3.96 -15.40
C ASP A 139 30.97 3.24 -14.60
N GLY A 140 30.34 2.21 -15.18
CA GLY A 140 29.19 1.50 -14.60
C GLY A 140 29.40 0.95 -13.17
N VAL A 141 30.63 0.56 -12.81
CA VAL A 141 30.97 0.11 -11.45
C VAL A 141 30.97 1.26 -10.44
N GLU A 142 31.55 2.41 -10.80
CA GLU A 142 31.56 3.61 -9.94
C GLU A 142 30.14 4.11 -9.71
N LYS A 143 29.34 4.15 -10.79
CA LYS A 143 27.91 4.47 -10.76
C LYS A 143 27.11 3.52 -9.88
N ALA A 144 27.36 2.21 -9.97
CA ALA A 144 26.71 1.23 -9.10
C ALA A 144 27.03 1.50 -7.61
N ASN A 145 28.30 1.78 -7.31
CA ASN A 145 28.74 2.11 -5.94
C ASN A 145 28.12 3.41 -5.43
N LEU A 146 27.97 4.42 -6.29
CA LEU A 146 27.29 5.67 -5.93
C LEU A 146 25.81 5.45 -5.62
N ILE A 147 25.11 4.63 -6.43
CA ILE A 147 23.72 4.25 -6.13
C ILE A 147 23.66 3.54 -4.77
N ALA A 148 24.54 2.56 -4.54
CA ALA A 148 24.59 1.81 -3.29
C ALA A 148 24.82 2.72 -2.07
N ASP A 149 25.75 3.67 -2.19
CA ASP A 149 26.02 4.67 -1.16
C ASP A 149 24.78 5.51 -0.84
N VAL A 150 24.07 6.00 -1.87
CA VAL A 150 22.83 6.76 -1.66
C VAL A 150 21.75 5.91 -0.99
N LEU A 151 21.54 4.66 -1.41
CA LEU A 151 20.53 3.79 -0.78
C LEU A 151 20.84 3.51 0.70
N CYS A 152 22.11 3.34 1.04
CA CYS A 152 22.56 3.01 2.38
C CYS A 152 22.64 4.23 3.30
N ASN A 153 23.07 5.37 2.76
CA ASN A 153 23.44 6.55 3.53
C ASN A 153 22.51 7.74 3.29
N ALA A 154 21.48 7.67 2.44
CA ALA A 154 20.55 8.79 2.33
C ALA A 154 19.79 9.01 3.64
N ASN A 155 19.65 10.27 4.01
CA ASN A 155 18.72 10.69 5.05
C ASN A 155 17.31 10.63 4.48
N VAL A 156 16.53 9.63 4.87
CA VAL A 156 15.13 9.51 4.46
C VAL A 156 14.27 9.63 5.69
N TYR A 157 13.49 10.70 5.75
CA TYR A 157 12.43 10.87 6.73
C TYR A 157 11.10 10.56 6.07
N VAL A 158 10.20 9.99 6.85
CA VAL A 158 8.86 9.57 6.43
C VAL A 158 7.85 10.11 7.43
N GLY A 159 6.69 10.54 6.95
CA GLY A 159 5.58 10.94 7.81
C GLY A 159 4.78 9.74 8.28
N ASP A 160 4.05 9.92 9.38
CA ASP A 160 3.29 8.85 10.04
C ASP A 160 2.27 8.19 9.09
N GLN A 161 1.71 8.96 8.15
CA GLN A 161 0.77 8.46 7.15
C GLN A 161 1.32 7.39 6.20
N LEU A 162 2.62 7.11 6.16
CA LEU A 162 3.18 6.31 5.07
C LEU A 162 3.03 4.79 5.23
N GLU A 163 2.95 4.30 6.47
CA GLU A 163 3.05 2.86 6.77
C GLU A 163 2.01 2.43 7.82
N SER A 164 2.25 1.31 8.53
CA SER A 164 1.39 0.81 9.60
C SER A 164 1.22 1.75 10.79
N GLY A 165 2.05 2.79 10.90
CA GLY A 165 1.89 3.89 11.86
C GLY A 165 0.82 4.92 11.46
N SER A 166 0.26 4.83 10.26
CA SER A 166 -0.71 5.80 9.72
C SER A 166 -1.91 6.10 10.60
N PRO A 167 -2.46 5.18 11.43
CA PRO A 167 -3.54 5.52 12.36
C PRO A 167 -3.19 6.60 13.40
N ALA A 168 -1.90 6.87 13.63
CA ALA A 168 -1.43 7.93 14.52
C ALA A 168 -1.65 9.34 13.93
N ASP A 169 -1.68 9.46 12.60
CA ASP A 169 -1.98 10.72 11.92
C ASP A 169 -3.49 10.94 11.82
N ILE A 170 -3.95 12.11 12.26
CA ILE A 170 -5.37 12.43 12.35
C ILE A 170 -6.11 12.36 11.01
N SER A 171 -5.41 12.54 9.87
CA SER A 171 -6.00 12.44 8.54
C SER A 171 -6.36 11.01 8.14
N PHE A 172 -5.88 9.98 8.84
CA PHE A 172 -6.20 8.57 8.58
C PHE A 172 -7.71 8.33 8.66
N TRP A 173 -8.30 8.78 9.77
CA TRP A 173 -9.69 8.54 10.12
C TRP A 173 -10.71 9.18 9.16
N PRO A 174 -10.54 10.40 8.63
CA PRO A 174 -11.41 10.94 7.59
C PRO A 174 -11.12 10.40 6.18
N ILE A 175 -9.95 9.81 5.92
CA ILE A 175 -9.60 9.27 4.60
C ILE A 175 -10.16 7.85 4.40
N HIS A 176 -9.97 6.95 5.37
CA HIS A 176 -10.37 5.54 5.28
C HIS A 176 -11.86 5.29 5.00
N PRO A 177 -12.82 6.12 5.47
CA PRO A 177 -14.21 6.08 5.03
C PRO A 177 -14.40 6.13 3.51
N THR A 178 -13.47 6.74 2.76
CA THR A 178 -13.52 6.73 1.28
C THR A 178 -13.41 5.32 0.71
N ILE A 179 -12.57 4.48 1.31
CA ILE A 179 -12.36 3.08 0.91
C ILE A 179 -13.62 2.26 1.17
N GLU A 180 -14.21 2.43 2.36
CA GLU A 180 -15.49 1.82 2.69
C GLU A 180 -16.60 2.28 1.74
N ARG A 181 -16.68 3.58 1.43
CA ARG A 181 -17.67 4.13 0.50
C ARG A 181 -17.58 3.51 -0.89
N LEU A 182 -16.37 3.27 -1.40
CA LEU A 182 -16.18 2.55 -2.68
C LEU A 182 -16.65 1.11 -2.59
N TRP A 183 -16.33 0.41 -1.51
CA TRP A 183 -16.78 -0.96 -1.27
C TRP A 183 -18.31 -1.05 -1.15
N MET A 184 -18.94 -0.16 -0.39
CA MET A 184 -20.39 -0.11 -0.25
C MET A 184 -21.09 0.17 -1.59
N TRP A 185 -20.55 1.10 -2.37
CA TRP A 185 -21.05 1.36 -3.72
C TRP A 185 -21.00 0.09 -4.59
N LYS A 186 -19.88 -0.65 -4.52
CA LYS A 186 -19.71 -1.89 -5.27
C LYS A 186 -20.76 -2.93 -4.84
N LYS A 187 -20.91 -3.17 -3.54
CA LYS A 187 -21.91 -4.10 -2.97
C LYS A 187 -23.33 -3.73 -3.36
N LEU A 188 -23.73 -2.46 -3.24
CA LEU A 188 -25.10 -2.01 -3.49
C LEU A 188 -25.48 -1.99 -4.97
N ARG A 189 -24.52 -1.76 -5.88
CA ARG A 189 -24.84 -1.56 -7.30
C ARG A 189 -24.52 -2.74 -8.22
N HIS A 190 -23.40 -3.40 -7.96
CA HIS A 190 -22.89 -4.42 -8.88
C HIS A 190 -22.69 -5.77 -8.20
N GLY A 191 -22.57 -5.79 -6.88
CA GLY A 191 -22.05 -6.92 -6.13
C GLY A 191 -20.65 -7.31 -6.62
N PHE A 192 -20.22 -8.49 -6.20
CA PHE A 192 -19.07 -9.16 -6.77
C PHE A 192 -19.52 -10.38 -7.57
N THR A 193 -18.80 -10.71 -8.64
CA THR A 193 -19.04 -11.93 -9.42
C THR A 193 -18.67 -13.20 -8.66
N ASP A 194 -17.75 -13.07 -7.71
CA ASP A 194 -17.32 -14.09 -6.75
C ASP A 194 -16.90 -13.40 -5.45
N GLU A 195 -17.38 -13.91 -4.31
CA GLU A 195 -17.06 -13.42 -2.96
C GLU A 195 -16.26 -14.44 -2.13
N LYS A 196 -15.71 -15.48 -2.79
CA LYS A 196 -14.92 -16.49 -2.10
C LYS A 196 -13.61 -15.93 -1.55
N TRP A 197 -13.28 -16.36 -0.34
CA TRP A 197 -11.96 -16.19 0.25
C TRP A 197 -11.00 -17.25 -0.30
N VAL A 198 -9.73 -16.88 -0.41
CA VAL A 198 -8.65 -17.82 -0.74
C VAL A 198 -8.00 -18.33 0.53
N ASP A 199 -7.55 -19.59 0.50
CA ASP A 199 -6.83 -20.20 1.61
C ASP A 199 -5.54 -19.42 1.90
N SER A 200 -5.32 -19.08 3.17
CA SER A 200 -4.42 -18.01 3.65
C SER A 200 -2.93 -18.32 3.58
N THR A 201 -2.55 -19.38 2.86
CA THR A 201 -1.18 -19.90 2.85
C THR A 201 -0.22 -19.15 1.92
N THR A 202 -0.68 -18.20 1.08
CA THR A 202 0.11 -17.75 -0.08
C THR A 202 0.04 -16.26 -0.46
N ASN A 203 0.01 -15.32 0.49
CA ASN A 203 -0.04 -13.88 0.14
C ASN A 203 1.07 -12.99 0.74
N SER A 204 2.17 -13.55 1.24
CA SER A 204 3.37 -12.75 1.52
C SER A 204 4.29 -12.69 0.31
N ILE A 205 4.75 -11.49 -0.05
CA ILE A 205 5.87 -11.32 -1.00
C ILE A 205 7.18 -11.96 -0.49
N PHE A 206 7.24 -12.33 0.78
CA PHE A 206 8.38 -13.00 1.42
C PHE A 206 8.20 -14.52 1.54
N GLY A 207 7.09 -15.09 1.05
CA GLY A 207 6.89 -16.54 0.99
C GLY A 207 6.39 -17.20 2.28
N ASP A 208 6.20 -16.42 3.35
CA ASP A 208 5.62 -16.90 4.62
C ASP A 208 4.09 -16.83 4.61
N SER A 209 3.44 -17.65 5.45
CA SER A 209 2.01 -17.53 5.73
C SER A 209 1.74 -16.24 6.52
N CYS A 210 0.95 -15.32 5.97
CA CYS A 210 0.52 -14.12 6.69
C CYS A 210 -0.81 -14.38 7.41
N THR A 211 -0.80 -14.24 8.73
CA THR A 211 -2.02 -14.23 9.55
C THR A 211 -2.78 -12.91 9.39
N GLY A 212 -4.10 -12.94 9.58
CA GLY A 212 -5.00 -11.79 9.48
C GLY A 212 -5.72 -11.62 8.14
N HIS A 213 -5.47 -12.50 7.17
CA HIS A 213 -6.01 -12.40 5.81
C HIS A 213 -6.99 -13.53 5.45
N ALA A 214 -7.05 -14.60 6.25
CA ALA A 214 -8.00 -15.69 6.06
C ALA A 214 -9.42 -15.26 6.41
N GLU A 215 -10.40 -15.98 5.88
CA GLU A 215 -11.82 -15.82 6.21
C GLU A 215 -12.10 -15.91 7.72
N GLU A 216 -11.46 -16.89 8.36
CA GLU A 216 -11.64 -17.20 9.79
C GLU A 216 -10.55 -16.58 10.69
N ASP A 217 -9.67 -15.75 10.13
CA ASP A 217 -8.71 -15.03 10.95
C ASP A 217 -9.43 -14.01 11.83
N MET A 218 -9.03 -13.97 13.10
CA MET A 218 -9.64 -13.11 14.11
C MET A 218 -8.94 -11.75 14.16
N ILE A 219 -9.71 -10.70 14.37
CA ILE A 219 -9.17 -9.38 14.72
C ILE A 219 -8.30 -9.42 15.97
N ALA A 220 -7.40 -8.45 16.11
CA ALA A 220 -6.40 -8.45 17.18
C ALA A 220 -6.96 -8.25 18.60
N TYR A 221 -8.14 -7.66 18.76
CA TYR A 221 -8.72 -7.36 20.07
C TYR A 221 -10.25 -7.42 20.05
N PRO A 222 -10.89 -7.90 21.14
CA PRO A 222 -12.34 -7.92 21.23
C PRO A 222 -12.88 -6.50 21.33
N PHE A 223 -13.97 -6.21 20.63
CA PHE A 223 -14.70 -4.95 20.75
C PHE A 223 -16.20 -5.19 20.81
N LYS A 224 -16.94 -4.13 21.11
CA LYS A 224 -18.40 -4.13 21.03
C LYS A 224 -18.80 -3.36 19.78
N LEU A 225 -19.65 -3.96 18.98
CA LEU A 225 -20.35 -3.26 17.92
C LEU A 225 -21.67 -2.73 18.48
N TRP A 226 -21.87 -1.41 18.36
CA TRP A 226 -23.14 -0.75 18.67
C TRP A 226 -23.61 -0.95 20.12
N ASP A 227 -24.92 -0.99 20.33
CA ASP A 227 -25.57 -1.18 21.62
C ASP A 227 -25.76 -2.67 21.98
N GLU A 228 -24.89 -3.57 21.50
CA GLU A 228 -24.91 -4.99 21.87
C GLU A 228 -24.77 -5.13 23.41
N PRO A 229 -25.77 -5.71 24.10
CA PRO A 229 -25.79 -5.79 25.57
C PRO A 229 -24.75 -6.79 26.12
N THR A 230 -24.08 -7.54 25.24
CA THR A 230 -23.12 -8.58 25.57
C THR A 230 -21.70 -8.01 25.82
N ARG A 231 -20.79 -8.88 26.30
CA ARG A 231 -19.38 -8.55 26.52
C ARG A 231 -18.67 -8.32 25.19
N ALA A 232 -17.58 -7.54 25.18
CA ALA A 232 -16.72 -7.41 24.00
C ALA A 232 -16.33 -8.79 23.46
N THR A 233 -16.45 -8.96 22.14
CA THR A 233 -16.28 -10.23 21.43
C THR A 233 -15.21 -10.07 20.36
N LEU A 234 -14.45 -11.15 20.09
CA LEU A 234 -13.55 -11.21 18.95
C LEU A 234 -14.36 -11.61 17.71
N TYR A 235 -14.19 -10.89 16.61
CA TYR A 235 -14.85 -11.18 15.36
C TYR A 235 -13.86 -11.76 14.34
N SER A 236 -14.31 -12.72 13.53
CA SER A 236 -13.56 -13.13 12.34
C SER A 236 -13.72 -12.12 11.20
N ASN A 237 -12.85 -12.22 10.20
CA ASN A 237 -12.97 -11.42 8.97
C ASN A 237 -14.33 -11.66 8.28
N ALA A 238 -14.81 -12.91 8.21
CA ALA A 238 -16.12 -13.24 7.65
C ALA A 238 -17.29 -12.61 8.42
N GLU A 239 -17.23 -12.60 9.75
CA GLU A 239 -18.26 -11.99 10.58
C GLU A 239 -18.32 -10.48 10.33
N LEU A 240 -17.17 -9.80 10.33
CA LEU A 240 -17.12 -8.35 10.04
C LEU A 240 -17.55 -8.03 8.62
N TYR A 241 -17.15 -8.83 7.63
CA TYR A 241 -17.59 -8.69 6.25
C TYR A 241 -19.12 -8.74 6.14
N THR A 242 -19.74 -9.70 6.83
CA THR A 242 -21.20 -9.87 6.86
C THR A 242 -21.90 -8.73 7.61
N ILE A 243 -21.34 -8.27 8.73
CA ILE A 243 -21.91 -7.16 9.52
C ILE A 243 -21.83 -5.84 8.77
N ALA A 244 -20.74 -5.61 8.02
CA ALA A 244 -20.54 -4.40 7.24
C ALA A 244 -21.40 -4.35 5.97
N ASP A 245 -22.08 -5.43 5.56
CA ASP A 245 -22.83 -5.47 4.30
C ASP A 245 -23.93 -4.38 4.28
N PRO A 246 -23.81 -3.37 3.39
CA PRO A 246 -24.73 -2.23 3.36
C PRO A 246 -26.11 -2.58 2.81
N SER A 247 -26.30 -3.78 2.27
CA SER A 247 -27.62 -4.29 1.85
C SER A 247 -28.47 -4.77 3.04
N THR A 248 -27.89 -4.85 4.23
CA THR A 248 -28.55 -5.29 5.45
C THR A 248 -28.68 -4.15 6.47
N SER A 249 -29.55 -4.32 7.46
CA SER A 249 -29.70 -3.36 8.57
C SER A 249 -28.70 -3.56 9.72
N ARG A 250 -27.69 -4.43 9.56
CA ARG A 250 -26.69 -4.71 10.61
C ARG A 250 -25.69 -3.57 10.80
N LEU A 251 -25.39 -2.86 9.72
CA LEU A 251 -24.61 -1.63 9.78
C LEU A 251 -25.56 -0.43 10.00
N PRO A 252 -25.35 0.39 11.05
CA PRO A 252 -26.30 1.44 11.43
C PRO A 252 -26.16 2.70 10.56
N TYR A 253 -25.35 2.67 9.52
CA TYR A 253 -25.20 3.76 8.56
C TYR A 253 -24.94 3.24 7.15
N VAL A 254 -25.23 4.10 6.20
CA VAL A 254 -24.80 4.02 4.81
C VAL A 254 -24.49 5.45 4.35
N TYR A 255 -23.60 5.62 3.38
CA TYR A 255 -23.32 6.94 2.82
C TYR A 255 -24.55 7.49 2.10
N ASP A 256 -24.94 8.72 2.42
CA ASP A 256 -26.07 9.44 1.80
C ASP A 256 -25.95 9.54 0.27
N THR A 257 -24.72 9.75 -0.22
CA THR A 257 -24.44 9.78 -1.65
C THR A 257 -23.22 8.94 -1.99
N PHE A 258 -23.17 8.50 -3.24
CA PHE A 258 -21.97 7.96 -3.89
C PHE A 258 -21.54 8.85 -5.07
N LYS A 259 -21.58 10.16 -4.82
CA LYS A 259 -21.10 11.19 -5.75
C LYS A 259 -19.72 11.67 -5.35
N TRP A 260 -18.84 11.80 -6.33
CA TRP A 260 -17.54 12.43 -6.17
C TRP A 260 -17.46 13.55 -7.19
N ASP A 261 -17.91 14.74 -6.80
CA ASP A 261 -18.04 15.89 -7.71
C ASP A 261 -16.71 16.21 -8.41
N HIS A 262 -15.60 16.17 -7.66
CA HIS A 262 -14.26 16.32 -8.23
C HIS A 262 -13.91 15.24 -9.26
N CYS A 263 -14.48 14.04 -9.20
CA CYS A 263 -14.29 13.03 -10.23
C CYS A 263 -15.17 13.30 -11.45
N GLU A 264 -16.43 13.70 -11.24
CA GLU A 264 -17.36 14.06 -12.33
C GLU A 264 -16.82 15.23 -13.15
N GLU A 265 -16.24 16.24 -12.49
CA GLU A 265 -15.54 17.36 -13.13
C GLU A 265 -14.36 16.92 -14.02
N ASN A 266 -13.75 15.78 -13.70
CA ASN A 266 -12.67 15.18 -14.48
C ASN A 266 -13.17 14.15 -15.52
N GLY A 267 -14.48 14.07 -15.76
CA GLY A 267 -15.10 13.19 -16.76
C GLY A 267 -15.37 11.77 -16.27
N TYR A 268 -15.26 11.50 -14.96
CA TYR A 268 -15.52 10.20 -14.35
C TYR A 268 -16.87 10.20 -13.64
N ASP A 269 -17.96 9.92 -14.38
CA ASP A 269 -19.31 9.78 -13.81
C ASP A 269 -19.58 8.32 -13.42
N PHE A 270 -19.52 8.04 -12.13
CA PHE A 270 -19.75 6.71 -11.56
C PHE A 270 -21.19 6.22 -11.81
N ARG A 271 -22.18 7.12 -11.95
CA ARG A 271 -23.57 6.74 -12.24
C ARG A 271 -23.72 6.19 -13.66
N SER A 272 -22.83 6.56 -14.56
CA SER A 272 -22.83 6.05 -15.94
C SER A 272 -22.22 4.66 -16.08
N MET A 273 -21.62 4.10 -15.01
CA MET A 273 -21.01 2.78 -15.06
C MET A 273 -22.05 1.69 -15.40
N PRO A 274 -21.74 0.78 -16.35
CA PRO A 274 -22.61 -0.33 -16.70
C PRO A 274 -22.87 -1.24 -15.49
N GLU A 275 -24.10 -1.69 -15.32
CA GLU A 275 -24.38 -2.76 -14.37
C GLU A 275 -23.77 -4.07 -14.86
N HIS A 276 -22.76 -4.58 -14.14
CA HIS A 276 -22.43 -5.99 -14.23
C HIS A 276 -23.63 -6.76 -13.70
N ARG A 277 -24.39 -7.39 -14.59
CA ARG A 277 -25.46 -8.29 -14.19
C ARG A 277 -24.85 -9.49 -13.50
N THR A 278 -24.72 -9.44 -12.18
CA THR A 278 -24.74 -10.66 -11.37
C THR A 278 -26.06 -11.35 -11.66
N LYS A 279 -26.03 -12.66 -11.92
CA LYS A 279 -27.25 -13.46 -12.11
C LYS A 279 -28.24 -13.11 -11.00
N GLU A 280 -29.48 -12.82 -11.40
CA GLU A 280 -30.57 -12.43 -10.51
C GLU A 280 -30.52 -13.25 -9.21
N HIS A 281 -30.39 -12.55 -8.08
CA HIS A 281 -30.68 -13.12 -6.78
C HIS A 281 -32.18 -13.44 -6.78
N THR A 282 -32.54 -14.69 -7.04
CA THR A 282 -33.89 -15.18 -6.79
C THR A 282 -34.08 -15.13 -5.27
N PRO A 283 -34.98 -14.29 -4.73
CA PRO A 283 -35.21 -14.24 -3.29
C PRO A 283 -35.59 -15.64 -2.80
N SER A 284 -34.95 -16.09 -1.72
CA SER A 284 -35.42 -17.28 -1.03
C SER A 284 -36.81 -16.98 -0.47
N PRO A 285 -37.77 -17.93 -0.48
CA PRO A 285 -39.09 -17.76 0.13
C PRO A 285 -39.08 -17.36 1.62
N GLN A 286 -37.91 -17.36 2.27
CA GLN A 286 -37.73 -16.93 3.66
C GLN A 286 -37.62 -15.40 3.82
N ASP A 287 -37.31 -14.65 2.77
CA ASP A 287 -37.16 -13.18 2.84
C ASP A 287 -38.50 -12.42 2.75
N GLN A 288 -39.63 -13.13 2.71
CA GLN A 288 -40.97 -12.54 2.71
C GLN A 288 -41.68 -12.57 4.06
N TYR A 289 -41.01 -13.01 5.13
CA TYR A 289 -41.53 -12.99 6.49
C TYR A 289 -40.45 -12.58 7.50
N SER A 290 -39.96 -11.34 7.40
CA SER A 290 -39.35 -10.60 8.53
C SER A 290 -39.67 -9.12 8.41
#